data_AF-A0A7C2XS02-F1
#
_entry.id   AF-A0A7C2XS02-F1
#
_cell.length_a   1.000
_cell.length_b   1.000
_cell.length_c   1.000
_cell.angle_alpha   90.00
_cell.angle_beta   90.00
_cell.angle_gamma   90.00
#
_symmetry.space_group_name_H-M   'P 1'
#
loop_
_entity.id
_entity.type
_entity.pdbx_description
1 polymer ?
#
loop_
_entity_poly.entity_id
_entity_poly.type
_entity_poly.pdbx_seq_one_letter_code
_entity_poly.pdbx_strand_id
1 'polypeptide(L)' 'MLWQGRSVRQVTGGRYRPSQGKRRTEIGSAPADTHIGEDRRKIIRTTGGNTKV' A
#
# COMPACT_ATOMS: atom_id res chain seq x y z
N MET A 1 7.58 -2.38 3.13
CA MET A 1 6.26 -3.04 3.05
C MET A 1 5.21 -2.12 3.67
N LEU A 2 4.48 -1.36 2.86
CA LEU A 2 3.44 -0.45 3.36
C LEU A 2 2.16 -1.25 3.58
N TRP A 3 1.65 -1.30 4.81
CA TRP A 3 0.39 -1.96 5.13
C TRP A 3 -0.71 -0.91 5.22
N GLN A 4 -1.75 -1.08 4.40
CA GLN A 4 -2.88 -0.15 4.29
C GLN A 4 -4.16 -0.73 4.92
N GLY A 5 -4.01 -1.73 5.79
CA GLY A 5 -5.12 -2.36 6.51
C GLY A 5 -5.55 -1.57 7.75
N ARG A 6 -6.29 -2.25 8.63
CA ARG A 6 -6.84 -1.65 9.85
C ARG A 6 -5.74 -1.22 10.82
N SER A 7 -5.93 -0.12 11.55
CA SER A 7 -4.99 0.31 12.59
C SER A 7 -4.78 -0.77 13.67
N VAL A 8 -3.64 -0.70 14.37
CA VAL A 8 -3.32 -1.53 15.54
C VAL A 8 -4.18 -1.16 16.76
N ARG A 9 -4.73 0.07 16.81
CA ARG A 9 -5.54 0.57 17.94
C ARG A 9 -6.94 0.97 17.52
N GLN A 10 -7.88 0.80 18.45
CA GLN A 10 -9.25 1.29 18.34
C GLN A 10 -9.31 2.80 18.55
N VAL A 11 -10.44 3.40 18.17
CA VAL A 11 -10.72 4.82 18.45
C VAL A 11 -10.72 5.13 19.95
N THR A 12 -11.07 4.15 20.79
CA THR A 12 -11.04 4.26 22.26
C THR A 12 -9.65 4.00 22.87
N GLY A 13 -8.62 3.74 22.06
CA GLY A 13 -7.24 3.54 22.51
C GLY A 13 -6.87 2.09 22.87
N GLY A 14 -7.84 1.17 22.97
CA GLY A 14 -7.59 -0.26 23.14
C GLY A 14 -6.78 -0.87 21.99
N ARG A 15 -5.98 -1.91 22.27
CA ARG A 15 -5.20 -2.61 21.24
C ARG A 15 -6.06 -3.68 20.54
N TYR A 16 -6.10 -3.66 19.21
CA TYR A 16 -6.73 -4.73 18.44
C TYR A 16 -5.87 -6.00 18.49
N ARG A 17 -6.54 -7.16 18.54
CA ARG A 17 -5.93 -8.47 18.31
C ARG A 17 -6.36 -8.94 16.93
N PRO A 18 -5.53 -8.75 15.89
CA PRO A 18 -5.88 -9.20 14.55
C PRO A 18 -6.03 -10.72 14.56
N SER A 19 -7.12 -11.22 13.98
CA SER A 19 -7.40 -12.65 13.92
C SER A 19 -6.70 -13.38 12.78
N GLN A 20 -6.06 -12.64 11.86
CA GLN A 20 -5.48 -13.15 10.62
C GLN A 20 -4.20 -12.38 10.27
N GLY A 21 -3.33 -13.01 9.46
CA GLY A 21 -2.14 -12.37 8.89
C GLY A 21 -2.48 -11.37 7.78
N LYS A 22 -1.47 -10.57 7.38
CA LYS A 22 -1.61 -9.57 6.30
C LYS A 22 -1.87 -10.25 4.96
N ARG A 23 -2.77 -9.68 4.15
CA ARG A 23 -3.11 -10.20 2.83
C ARG A 23 -2.37 -9.44 1.73
N ARG A 24 -2.08 -10.12 0.61
CA ARG A 24 -1.38 -9.52 -0.56
C ARG A 24 -2.08 -8.26 -1.09
N THR A 25 -3.40 -8.20 -0.99
CA THR A 25 -4.24 -7.06 -1.42
C THR A 25 -4.16 -5.85 -0.49
N GLU A 26 -3.68 -6.00 0.74
CA GLU A 26 -3.58 -4.93 1.75
C GLU A 26 -2.21 -4.23 1.71
N ILE A 27 -1.28 -4.74 0.90
CA ILE A 27 0.08 -4.26 0.82
C ILE A 27 0.19 -3.23 -0.30
N GLY A 28 0.58 -2.02 0.07
CA GLY A 28 0.89 -0.93 -0.85
C GLY A 28 2.34 -0.94 -1.32
N SER A 29 2.60 -0.14 -2.37
CA SER A 29 3.94 0.11 -2.91
C SER A 29 4.57 1.34 -2.25
N ALA A 30 5.91 1.45 -2.35
CA ALA A 30 6.62 2.65 -1.95
C ALA A 30 6.14 3.88 -2.75
N PRO A 31 6.21 5.10 -2.18
CA PRO A 31 5.93 6.33 -2.91
C PRO A 31 6.90 6.50 -4.09
N ALA A 32 6.47 7.25 -5.11
CA ALA A 32 7.32 7.63 -6.24
C ALA A 32 7.79 9.08 -6.04
N ASP A 33 9.11 9.27 -6.02
CA ASP A 33 9.71 10.60 -5.94
C ASP A 33 9.89 11.15 -7.37
N THR A 34 8.88 11.87 -7.85
CA THR A 34 8.91 12.50 -9.18
C THR A 34 9.72 13.79 -9.14
N HIS A 35 10.69 13.92 -10.04
CA HIS A 35 11.59 15.08 -10.13
C HIS A 35 11.35 15.88 -11.41
N ILE A 36 11.62 17.19 -11.38
CA ILE A 36 11.60 18.05 -12.57
C ILE A 36 12.83 17.71 -13.42
N GLY A 37 12.62 17.22 -14.63
CA GLY A 37 13.68 16.76 -15.54
C GLY A 37 13.13 16.02 -16.74
N GLU A 38 13.94 15.17 -17.36
CA GLU A 38 13.51 14.32 -18.48
C GLU A 38 12.43 13.32 -18.05
N ASP A 39 11.46 13.10 -18.94
CA ASP A 39 10.32 12.23 -18.71
C ASP A 39 10.76 10.77 -18.52
N ARG A 40 10.55 10.24 -17.31
CA ARG A 40 10.78 8.84 -16.97
C ARG A 40 9.50 8.27 -16.40
N ARG A 41 8.93 7.27 -17.07
CA ARG A 41 7.68 6.63 -16.69
C ARG A 41 7.91 5.15 -16.41
N LYS A 42 7.25 4.61 -15.40
CA LYS A 42 7.33 3.19 -15.04
C LYS A 42 5.95 2.57 -15.09
N ILE A 43 5.83 1.55 -15.94
CA ILE A 43 4.61 0.77 -16.06
C ILE A 43 4.59 -0.28 -14.94
N ILE A 44 3.59 -0.23 -14.05
CA ILE A 44 3.45 -1.13 -12.90
C ILE A 44 2.11 -1.89 -12.99
N ARG A 45 2.18 -3.22 -12.88
CA ARG A 45 1.00 -4.09 -12.81
C ARG A 45 0.36 -4.02 -11.41
N THR A 46 -0.96 -3.88 -11.35
CA THR A 46 -1.74 -3.89 -10.11
C THR A 46 -2.46 -5.22 -9.88
N THR A 47 -3.10 -5.34 -8.72
CA THR A 47 -4.10 -6.39 -8.47
C THR A 47 -5.20 -6.33 -9.52
N GLY A 48 -5.73 -7.50 -9.92
CA GLY A 48 -6.73 -7.62 -10.99
C GLY A 48 -6.15 -7.60 -12.41
N GLY A 49 -4.84 -7.42 -12.58
CA GLY A 49 -4.17 -7.49 -13.88
C GLY A 49 -4.17 -6.21 -14.70
N ASN A 50 -4.66 -5.12 -14.11
CA ASN A 50 -4.57 -3.79 -14.69
C ASN A 50 -3.15 -3.21 -14.56
N THR A 51 -2.91 -2.14 -15.30
CA THR A 51 -1.62 -1.48 -15.37
C THR A 51 -1.77 0.00 -15.02
N LYS A 52 -0.82 0.54 -14.24
CA LYS A 52 -0.70 1.97 -13.92
C LYS A 52 0.63 2.50 -14.42
N VAL A 53 0.65 3.76 -14.85
CA VAL A 53 1.83 4.49 -15.33
C VAL A 53 1.99 5.75 -14.49
#